data_AF-A0AAE6TMP9-F1
#
_entry.id   AF-A0AAE6TMP9-F1
#
_cell.length_a   1.000
_cell.length_b   1.000
_cell.length_c   1.000
_cell.angle_alpha   90.00
_cell.angle_beta   90.00
_cell.angle_gamma   90.00
#
_symmetry.space_group_name_H-M   'P 1'
#
loop_
_entity.id
_entity.type
_entity.pdbx_description
1 polymer ?
#
loop_
_entity_poly.entity_id
_entity_poly.type
_entity_poly.pdbx_seq_one_letter_code
_entity_poly.pdbx_strand_id
1 'polypeptide(L)'
;MNGVQVRSAERALSVGTWLIVGGAMLYSILTVTPLMSAHTPKAWAWTAPILPLVVDAAVVIVVRLDSVLARLGGHGGRWPIALRWMTGAMTLALNIADSALNKDPVGVAVHAVAPLLLIVTAETGLAYRRAITHAVTALEDKRQAERERREHAVREREEAARRERAEEREHAAALAREQREHEAQLTREQAEREERQRREEREQTAAREQAEREAGERREREREQQQREREQRERQDTERAERERRERAQAREREQREREERAERERTALLSRGPAEEKLPEDEARALIAAAFAAGLPVRAAAELCGWSVGWVSSRYAEQREPETGARTELALTTG
;
A
#
# COMPACT_ATOMS: atom_id res chain seq x y z
N MET A 1 -9.23 32.55 56.19
CA MET A 1 -10.11 32.92 57.34
C MET A 1 -11.33 32.03 57.29
N ASN A 2 -11.57 31.25 58.34
CA ASN A 2 -12.60 30.21 58.34
C ASN A 2 -13.99 30.84 58.46
N GLY A 3 -14.94 30.46 57.59
CA GLY A 3 -16.30 31.04 57.56
C GLY A 3 -17.09 30.96 58.87
N VAL A 4 -16.63 30.16 59.84
CA VAL A 4 -17.15 30.11 61.21
C VAL A 4 -16.82 31.38 61.99
N GLN A 5 -15.62 31.96 61.82
CA GLN A 5 -15.19 33.19 62.50
C GLN A 5 -15.93 34.44 61.99
N VAL A 6 -16.30 34.44 60.71
CA VAL A 6 -17.11 35.53 60.12
C VAL A 6 -18.52 35.53 60.71
N ARG A 7 -19.15 34.34 60.81
CA ARG A 7 -20.51 34.20 61.35
C ARG A 7 -20.61 34.50 62.85
N SER A 8 -19.57 34.17 63.64
CA SER A 8 -19.55 34.52 65.07
C SER A 8 -19.36 36.03 65.28
N ALA A 9 -18.52 36.68 64.48
CA ALA A 9 -18.35 38.12 64.50
C ALA A 9 -19.65 38.87 64.13
N GLU A 10 -20.38 38.41 63.10
CA GLU A 10 -21.68 38.99 62.72
C GLU A 10 -22.74 38.87 63.82
N ARG A 11 -22.79 37.72 64.54
CA ARG A 11 -23.71 37.54 65.67
C ARG A 11 -23.33 38.45 66.85
N ALA A 12 -22.05 38.53 67.20
CA ALA A 12 -21.59 39.38 68.29
C ALA A 12 -21.90 40.87 68.02
N LEU A 13 -21.67 41.34 66.79
CA LEU A 13 -22.02 42.70 66.37
C LEU A 13 -23.53 42.95 66.42
N SER A 14 -24.35 41.97 66.01
CA SER A 14 -25.81 42.08 66.06
C SER A 14 -26.32 42.16 67.50
N VAL A 15 -25.82 41.30 68.40
CA VAL A 15 -26.19 41.31 69.82
C VAL A 15 -25.77 42.62 70.49
N GLY A 16 -24.54 43.08 70.25
CA GLY A 16 -24.05 44.36 70.79
C GLY A 16 -24.89 45.55 70.35
N THR A 17 -25.32 45.58 69.08
CA THR A 17 -26.19 46.65 68.57
C THR A 17 -27.54 46.67 69.29
N TRP A 18 -28.16 45.50 69.51
CA TRP A 18 -29.44 45.42 70.23
C TRP A 18 -29.33 45.80 71.70
N LEU A 19 -28.21 45.49 72.36
CA LEU A 19 -27.95 45.93 73.74
C LEU A 19 -27.84 47.44 73.85
N ILE A 20 -27.17 48.10 72.89
CA ILE A 20 -27.05 49.58 72.86
C ILE A 20 -28.43 50.22 72.64
N VAL A 21 -29.22 49.70 71.70
CA VAL A 21 -30.59 50.20 71.46
C VAL A 21 -31.47 50.01 72.70
N GLY A 22 -31.44 48.83 73.32
CA GLY A 22 -32.20 48.56 74.54
C GLY A 22 -31.79 49.47 75.71
N GLY A 23 -30.49 49.73 75.87
CA GLY A 23 -29.98 50.65 76.89
C GLY A 23 -30.41 52.10 76.65
N ALA A 24 -30.39 52.57 75.40
CA ALA A 24 -30.85 53.91 75.04
C ALA A 24 -32.36 54.08 75.30
N MET A 25 -33.17 53.08 74.93
CA MET A 25 -34.62 53.08 75.22
C MET A 25 -34.90 53.09 76.72
N LEU A 26 -34.17 52.28 77.50
CA LEU A 26 -34.32 52.25 78.95
C LEU A 26 -33.96 53.61 79.57
N TYR A 27 -32.85 54.22 79.13
CA TYR A 27 -32.44 55.54 79.61
C TYR A 27 -33.48 56.62 79.29
N SER A 28 -34.02 56.63 78.06
CA SER A 28 -35.08 57.55 77.62
C SER A 28 -36.36 57.41 78.45
N ILE A 29 -36.79 56.17 78.76
CA ILE A 29 -37.92 55.93 79.65
C ILE A 29 -37.63 56.50 81.05
N LEU A 30 -36.44 56.28 81.59
CA LEU A 30 -36.09 56.74 82.93
C LEU A 30 -35.99 58.27 83.04
N THR A 31 -35.61 58.98 81.98
CA THR A 31 -35.45 60.44 81.99
C THR A 31 -36.72 61.20 81.57
N VAL A 32 -37.48 60.70 80.60
CA VAL A 32 -38.64 61.41 80.04
C VAL A 32 -39.94 61.10 80.81
N THR A 33 -40.05 59.91 81.40
CA THR A 33 -41.26 59.55 82.19
C THR A 33 -41.51 60.50 83.37
N PRO A 34 -40.51 60.91 84.17
CA PRO A 34 -40.70 61.91 85.22
C PRO A 34 -41.19 63.26 84.68
N LEU A 35 -40.63 63.72 83.56
CA LEU A 35 -40.98 65.00 82.93
C LEU A 35 -42.42 65.02 82.40
N MET A 36 -42.84 63.93 81.75
CA MET A 36 -44.22 63.76 81.27
C MET A 36 -45.21 63.60 82.41
N SER A 37 -44.84 62.87 83.47
CA SER A 37 -45.66 62.70 84.67
C SER A 37 -45.95 64.05 85.34
N ALA A 38 -44.99 64.98 85.32
CA ALA A 38 -45.17 66.32 85.88
C ALA A 38 -46.17 67.19 85.09
N HIS A 39 -46.36 66.95 83.79
CA HIS A 39 -47.22 67.74 82.90
C HIS A 39 -48.54 67.03 82.52
N THR A 40 -48.72 65.79 82.92
CA THR A 40 -49.92 64.99 82.61
C THR A 40 -50.90 65.01 83.80
N PRO A 41 -52.21 65.21 83.58
CA PRO A 41 -53.21 65.10 84.64
C PRO A 41 -53.10 63.76 85.39
N LYS A 42 -53.26 63.75 86.72
CA LYS A 42 -53.04 62.54 87.56
C LYS A 42 -53.79 61.28 87.09
N ALA A 43 -54.96 61.42 86.49
CA ALA A 43 -55.73 60.29 85.94
C ALA A 43 -55.06 59.57 84.75
N TRP A 44 -54.10 60.22 84.09
CA TRP A 44 -53.41 59.74 82.89
C TRP A 44 -51.91 59.53 83.12
N ALA A 45 -51.40 59.65 84.34
CA ALA A 45 -49.97 59.46 84.64
C ALA A 45 -49.46 58.05 84.25
N TRP A 46 -50.35 57.06 84.19
CA TRP A 46 -50.02 55.70 83.75
C TRP A 46 -49.59 55.62 82.28
N THR A 47 -49.93 56.61 81.44
CA THR A 47 -49.50 56.67 80.03
C THR A 47 -48.15 57.35 79.84
N ALA A 48 -47.57 57.95 80.89
CA ALA A 48 -46.29 58.66 80.83
C ALA A 48 -45.11 57.84 80.22
N PRO A 49 -44.96 56.52 80.47
CA PRO A 49 -43.89 55.74 79.87
C PRO A 49 -44.17 55.30 78.42
N ILE A 50 -45.40 55.47 77.92
CA ILE A 50 -45.78 55.04 76.55
C ILE A 50 -45.18 55.98 75.50
N LEU A 51 -45.20 57.28 75.75
CA LEU A 51 -44.72 58.29 74.80
C LEU A 51 -43.21 58.14 74.47
N PRO A 52 -42.29 58.01 75.46
CA PRO A 52 -40.86 57.80 75.19
C PRO A 52 -40.60 56.52 74.41
N LEU A 53 -41.31 55.43 74.74
CA LEU A 53 -41.19 54.15 74.05
C LEU A 53 -41.56 54.28 72.56
N VAL A 54 -42.64 55.00 72.25
CA VAL A 54 -43.09 55.22 70.86
C VAL A 54 -42.10 56.07 70.09
N VAL A 55 -41.57 57.13 70.71
CA VAL A 55 -40.55 58.00 70.08
C VAL A 55 -39.28 57.21 69.78
N ASP A 56 -38.78 56.42 70.73
CA ASP A 56 -37.58 55.61 70.52
C ASP A 56 -37.80 54.51 69.48
N ALA A 57 -38.96 53.86 69.50
CA ALA A 57 -39.33 52.88 68.48
C ALA A 57 -39.37 53.52 67.08
N ALA A 58 -39.91 54.73 66.95
CA ALA A 58 -39.92 55.47 65.69
C ALA A 58 -38.50 55.81 65.22
N VAL A 59 -37.61 56.26 66.11
CA VAL A 59 -36.19 56.51 65.80
C VAL A 59 -35.49 55.23 65.33
N VAL A 60 -35.68 54.12 66.04
CA VAL A 60 -35.09 52.82 65.68
C VAL A 60 -35.62 52.35 64.32
N ILE A 61 -36.92 52.46 64.06
CA ILE A 61 -37.53 52.10 62.78
C ILE A 61 -36.95 52.96 61.65
N VAL A 62 -36.87 54.28 61.82
CA VAL A 62 -36.34 55.20 60.79
C VAL A 62 -34.87 54.89 60.47
N VAL A 63 -34.04 54.67 61.49
CA VAL A 63 -32.63 54.30 61.31
C VAL A 63 -32.50 52.93 60.64
N ARG A 64 -33.39 51.97 60.98
CA ARG A 64 -33.35 50.63 60.41
C ARG A 64 -33.92 50.57 58.99
N LEU A 65 -34.92 51.36 58.66
CA LEU A 65 -35.57 51.39 57.35
C LEU A 65 -34.57 51.81 56.26
N ASP A 66 -33.69 52.78 56.56
CA ASP A 66 -32.59 53.19 55.65
C ASP A 66 -31.63 52.02 55.37
N SER A 67 -31.41 51.16 56.37
CA SER A 67 -30.57 49.96 56.23
C SER A 67 -31.22 48.83 55.41
N VAL A 68 -32.54 48.80 55.31
CA VAL A 68 -33.30 47.84 54.50
C VAL A 68 -33.44 48.37 53.07
N LEU A 69 -33.71 49.66 52.90
CA LEU A 69 -33.80 50.31 51.58
C LEU A 69 -32.48 50.21 50.81
N ALA A 70 -31.35 50.47 51.47
CA ALA A 70 -30.03 50.34 50.87
C ALA A 70 -29.68 48.90 50.45
N ARG A 71 -30.27 47.87 51.09
CA ARG A 71 -30.11 46.46 50.71
C ARG A 71 -30.96 46.07 49.51
N LEU A 72 -32.04 46.79 49.24
CA LEU A 72 -32.96 46.54 48.13
C LEU A 72 -32.59 47.35 46.87
N GLY A 73 -31.43 48.01 46.85
CA GLY A 73 -30.97 48.82 45.71
C GLY A 73 -31.70 50.16 45.54
N GLY A 74 -32.55 50.54 46.51
CA GLY A 74 -33.28 51.79 46.50
C GLY A 74 -32.47 52.91 47.16
N HIS A 75 -32.18 53.97 46.41
CA HIS A 75 -31.65 55.21 46.97
C HIS A 75 -32.85 55.98 47.56
N GLY A 76 -33.02 56.00 48.88
CA GLY A 76 -34.08 56.77 49.54
C GLY A 76 -34.00 58.29 49.36
N GLY A 77 -33.10 58.79 48.50
CA GLY A 77 -32.84 60.21 48.29
C GLY A 77 -32.33 60.90 49.55
N ARG A 78 -32.55 62.21 49.63
CA ARG A 78 -32.13 63.05 50.76
C ARG A 78 -33.14 63.06 51.91
N TRP A 79 -34.31 62.47 51.71
CA TRP A 79 -35.43 62.48 52.66
C TRP A 79 -35.13 61.74 53.98
N PRO A 80 -34.53 60.53 53.98
CA PRO A 80 -34.14 59.85 55.21
C PRO A 80 -33.13 60.64 56.05
N ILE A 81 -32.23 61.37 55.37
CA ILE A 81 -31.28 62.26 56.03
C ILE A 81 -32.03 63.40 56.72
N ALA A 82 -32.94 64.06 56.00
CA ALA A 82 -33.74 65.15 56.55
C ALA A 82 -34.59 64.69 57.75
N LEU A 83 -35.26 63.53 57.65
CA LEU A 83 -36.05 62.97 58.75
C LEU A 83 -35.20 62.64 59.97
N ARG A 84 -34.00 62.08 59.77
CA ARG A 84 -33.09 61.75 60.88
C ARG A 84 -32.61 63.00 61.61
N TRP A 85 -32.21 64.04 60.89
CA TRP A 85 -31.79 65.30 61.49
C TRP A 85 -32.95 66.00 62.20
N MET A 86 -34.15 65.98 61.63
CA MET A 86 -35.35 66.55 62.26
C MET A 86 -35.70 65.83 63.56
N THR A 87 -35.76 64.50 63.55
CA THR A 87 -36.06 63.71 64.75
C THR A 87 -34.95 63.84 65.79
N GLY A 88 -33.68 63.79 65.38
CA GLY A 88 -32.54 63.98 66.28
C GLY A 88 -32.51 65.36 66.94
N ALA A 89 -32.81 66.42 66.19
CA ALA A 89 -32.91 67.78 66.72
C ALA A 89 -34.08 67.92 67.70
N MET A 90 -35.23 67.30 67.42
CA MET A 90 -36.38 67.28 68.33
C MET A 90 -36.07 66.52 69.62
N THR A 91 -35.41 65.37 69.55
CA THR A 91 -34.96 64.61 70.74
C THR A 91 -33.95 65.40 71.56
N LEU A 92 -32.98 66.07 70.91
CA LEU A 92 -32.04 66.94 71.60
C LEU A 92 -32.76 68.09 72.32
N ALA A 93 -33.68 68.78 71.61
CA ALA A 93 -34.46 69.86 72.18
C ALA A 93 -35.26 69.42 73.41
N LEU A 94 -35.92 68.26 73.36
CA LEU A 94 -36.68 67.73 74.49
C LEU A 94 -35.79 67.37 75.69
N ASN A 95 -34.61 66.82 75.45
CA ASN A 95 -33.68 66.43 76.53
C ASN A 95 -33.04 67.65 77.21
N ILE A 96 -32.80 68.74 76.47
CA ILE A 96 -32.20 69.96 77.05
C ILE A 96 -33.24 70.99 77.50
N ALA A 97 -34.52 70.85 77.11
CA ALA A 97 -35.56 71.87 77.31
C ALA A 97 -35.71 72.28 78.78
N ASP A 98 -35.81 71.31 79.69
CA ASP A 98 -36.00 71.59 81.11
C ASP A 98 -34.79 72.32 81.72
N SER A 99 -33.57 71.83 81.46
CA SER A 99 -32.33 72.48 81.87
C SER A 99 -32.16 73.88 81.28
N ALA A 100 -32.54 74.07 80.00
CA ALA A 100 -32.45 75.35 79.31
C ALA A 100 -33.44 76.37 79.87
N LEU A 101 -34.68 75.95 80.17
CA LEU A 101 -35.71 76.80 80.80
C LEU A 101 -35.30 77.23 82.21
N ASN A 102 -34.62 76.35 82.95
CA ASN A 102 -34.08 76.63 84.28
C ASN A 102 -32.74 77.39 84.25
N LYS A 103 -32.22 77.75 83.07
CA LYS A 103 -30.93 78.42 82.87
C LYS A 103 -29.74 77.65 83.48
N ASP A 104 -29.80 76.32 83.50
CA ASP A 104 -28.72 75.45 83.96
C ASP A 104 -27.85 74.99 82.77
N PRO A 105 -26.70 75.63 82.52
CA PRO A 105 -25.82 75.26 81.41
C PRO A 105 -25.18 73.87 81.61
N VAL A 106 -25.03 73.41 82.86
CA VAL A 106 -24.46 72.08 83.16
C VAL A 106 -25.47 71.01 82.83
N GLY A 107 -26.73 71.18 83.22
CA GLY A 107 -27.83 70.31 82.83
C GLY A 107 -28.02 70.21 81.31
N VAL A 108 -27.91 71.33 80.58
CA VAL A 108 -27.95 71.33 79.11
C VAL A 108 -26.79 70.49 78.54
N ALA A 109 -25.58 70.68 79.05
CA ALA A 109 -24.42 69.93 78.58
C ALA A 109 -24.57 68.42 78.83
N VAL A 110 -24.95 68.02 80.05
CA VAL A 110 -25.10 66.61 80.43
C VAL A 110 -26.19 65.91 79.60
N HIS A 111 -27.35 66.56 79.42
CA HIS A 111 -28.45 65.98 78.67
C HIS A 111 -28.29 66.06 77.13
N ALA A 112 -27.37 66.88 76.62
CA ALA A 112 -27.02 66.91 75.20
C ALA A 112 -26.08 65.78 74.76
N VAL A 113 -25.25 65.25 75.66
CA VAL A 113 -24.20 64.27 75.31
C VAL A 113 -24.78 63.01 74.68
N ALA A 114 -25.81 62.40 75.28
CA ALA A 114 -26.37 61.15 74.75
C ALA A 114 -27.05 61.32 73.37
N PRO A 115 -27.93 62.33 73.14
CA PRO A 115 -28.50 62.60 71.83
C PRO A 115 -27.45 62.93 70.76
N LEU A 116 -26.43 63.73 71.08
CA LEU A 116 -25.36 64.07 70.13
C LEU A 116 -24.54 62.84 69.74
N LEU A 117 -24.18 61.99 70.71
CA LEU A 117 -23.50 60.73 70.43
C LEU A 117 -24.36 59.80 69.57
N LEU A 118 -25.68 59.75 69.78
CA LEU A 118 -26.59 58.95 68.95
C LEU A 118 -26.64 59.45 67.50
N ILE A 119 -26.75 60.77 67.28
CA ILE A 119 -26.73 61.36 65.92
C ILE A 119 -25.40 61.08 65.22
N VAL A 120 -24.26 61.33 65.90
CA VAL A 120 -22.93 61.12 65.34
C VAL A 120 -22.69 59.64 65.03
N THR A 121 -23.05 58.73 65.94
CA THR A 121 -22.88 57.29 65.71
C THR A 121 -23.79 56.77 64.59
N ALA A 122 -25.00 57.31 64.44
CA ALA A 122 -25.89 56.97 63.34
C ALA A 122 -25.32 57.39 61.97
N GLU A 123 -24.82 58.62 61.85
CA GLU A 123 -24.22 59.13 60.60
C GLU A 123 -22.91 58.40 60.26
N THR A 124 -22.05 58.21 61.26
CA THR A 124 -20.78 57.49 61.06
C THR A 124 -21.03 56.02 60.71
N GLY A 125 -22.03 55.38 61.35
CA GLY A 125 -22.42 54.02 61.06
C GLY A 125 -22.95 53.82 59.64
N LEU A 126 -23.66 54.80 59.08
CA LEU A 126 -24.11 54.78 57.70
C LEU A 126 -22.93 54.91 56.71
N ALA A 127 -21.99 55.81 56.98
CA ALA A 127 -20.78 55.98 56.17
C ALA A 127 -19.93 54.71 56.13
N TYR A 128 -19.65 54.11 57.31
CA TYR A 128 -18.94 52.83 57.39
C TYR A 128 -19.66 51.72 56.64
N ARG A 129 -20.99 51.63 56.78
CA ARG A 129 -21.76 50.58 56.10
C ARG A 129 -21.70 50.73 54.57
N ARG A 130 -21.82 51.95 54.04
CA ARG A 130 -21.66 52.22 52.60
C ARG A 130 -20.27 51.82 52.11
N ALA A 131 -19.22 52.20 52.84
CA ALA A 131 -17.85 51.85 52.50
C ALA A 131 -17.62 50.33 52.51
N ILE A 132 -18.15 49.63 53.51
CA ILE A 132 -18.07 48.16 53.61
C ILE A 132 -18.82 47.49 52.46
N THR A 133 -20.07 47.91 52.18
CA THR A 133 -20.84 47.35 51.07
C THR A 133 -20.10 47.55 49.74
N HIS A 134 -19.60 48.75 49.48
CA HIS A 134 -18.83 49.03 48.27
C HIS A 134 -17.56 48.15 48.17
N ALA A 135 -16.82 47.99 49.28
CA ALA A 135 -15.63 47.15 49.31
C ALA A 135 -15.95 45.66 49.08
N VAL A 136 -17.07 45.17 49.63
CA VAL A 136 -17.52 43.78 49.43
C VAL A 136 -17.94 43.55 47.98
N THR A 137 -18.77 44.43 47.40
CA THR A 137 -19.19 44.34 45.99
C THR A 137 -17.98 44.37 45.06
N ALA A 138 -17.04 45.32 45.26
CA ALA A 138 -15.83 45.39 44.44
C ALA A 138 -14.94 44.13 44.55
N LEU A 139 -14.95 43.44 45.69
CA LEU A 139 -14.23 42.18 45.86
C LEU A 139 -14.96 41.02 45.17
N GLU A 140 -16.29 40.99 45.23
CA GLU A 140 -17.12 40.00 44.53
C GLU A 140 -16.97 40.13 43.01
N ASP A 141 -17.04 41.35 42.48
CA ASP A 141 -16.83 41.63 41.05
C ASP A 141 -15.45 41.18 40.57
N LYS A 142 -14.40 41.47 41.35
CA LYS A 142 -13.03 41.00 41.06
C LYS A 142 -12.94 39.48 41.05
N ARG A 143 -13.56 38.80 42.02
CA ARG A 143 -13.58 37.34 42.09
C ARG A 143 -14.34 36.72 40.93
N GLN A 144 -15.45 37.33 40.53
CA GLN A 144 -16.25 36.88 39.39
C GLN A 144 -15.45 37.04 38.09
N ALA A 145 -14.85 38.20 37.86
CA ALA A 145 -13.99 38.44 36.70
C ALA A 145 -12.77 37.49 36.65
N GLU A 146 -12.17 37.16 37.80
CA GLU A 146 -11.08 36.19 37.87
C GLU A 146 -11.54 34.76 37.52
N ARG A 147 -12.73 34.35 37.99
CA ARG A 147 -13.33 33.06 37.64
C ARG A 147 -13.61 32.96 36.15
N GLU A 148 -14.24 33.97 35.57
CA GLU A 148 -14.53 34.03 34.13
C GLU A 148 -13.25 33.96 33.29
N ARG A 149 -12.18 34.69 33.69
CA ARG A 149 -10.87 34.60 33.02
C ARG A 149 -10.25 33.21 33.12
N ARG A 150 -10.34 32.56 34.28
CA ARG A 150 -9.83 31.19 34.46
C ARG A 150 -10.61 30.19 33.62
N GLU A 151 -11.94 30.29 33.59
CA GLU A 151 -12.80 29.45 32.76
C GLU A 151 -12.53 29.64 31.27
N HIS A 152 -12.39 30.90 30.82
CA HIS A 152 -12.03 31.20 29.43
C HIS A 152 -10.67 30.61 29.06
N ALA A 153 -9.65 30.79 29.91
CA ALA A 153 -8.32 30.25 29.68
C ALA A 153 -8.29 28.72 29.63
N VAL A 154 -9.12 28.04 30.42
CA VAL A 154 -9.26 26.57 30.35
C VAL A 154 -9.92 26.16 29.04
N ARG A 155 -11.01 26.82 28.63
CA ARG A 155 -11.69 26.53 27.35
C ARG A 155 -10.77 26.74 26.15
N GLU A 156 -10.01 27.82 26.12
CA GLU A 156 -9.05 28.10 25.04
C GLU A 156 -7.95 27.03 24.98
N ARG A 157 -7.44 26.56 26.13
CA ARG A 157 -6.44 25.47 26.17
C ARG A 157 -7.02 24.16 25.65
N GLU A 158 -8.26 23.83 26.02
CA GLU A 158 -8.92 22.62 25.53
C GLU A 158 -9.20 22.69 24.03
N GLU A 159 -9.60 23.84 23.51
CA GLU A 159 -9.80 24.05 22.07
C GLU A 159 -8.48 23.98 21.30
N ALA A 160 -7.41 24.61 21.79
CA ALA A 160 -6.08 24.51 21.20
C ALA A 160 -5.60 23.06 21.14
N ALA A 161 -5.72 22.31 22.25
CA ALA A 161 -5.35 20.91 22.30
C ALA A 161 -6.22 20.02 21.37
N ARG A 162 -7.50 20.37 21.17
CA ARG A 162 -8.36 19.69 20.19
C ARG A 162 -7.91 19.95 18.75
N ARG A 163 -7.52 21.19 18.42
CA ARG A 163 -7.01 21.57 17.09
C ARG A 163 -5.69 20.88 16.78
N GLU A 164 -4.74 20.93 17.72
CA GLU A 164 -3.43 20.26 17.57
C GLU A 164 -3.59 18.76 17.32
N ARG A 165 -4.42 18.05 18.10
CA ARG A 165 -4.71 16.63 17.86
C ARG A 165 -5.39 16.35 16.52
N ALA A 166 -6.19 17.29 16.00
CA ALA A 166 -6.82 17.14 14.69
C ALA A 166 -5.79 17.32 13.57
N GLU A 167 -4.93 18.33 13.69
CA GLU A 167 -3.83 18.60 12.77
C GLU A 167 -2.83 17.44 12.73
N GLU A 168 -2.45 16.88 13.88
CA GLU A 168 -1.59 15.69 14.00
C GLU A 168 -2.20 14.48 13.28
N ARG A 169 -3.51 14.23 13.46
CA ARG A 169 -4.21 13.13 12.78
C ARG A 169 -4.25 13.33 11.28
N GLU A 170 -4.47 14.56 10.82
CA GLU A 170 -4.48 14.89 9.40
C GLU A 170 -3.08 14.72 8.78
N HIS A 171 -2.04 15.19 9.47
CA HIS A 171 -0.65 15.03 9.05
C HIS A 171 -0.26 13.54 9.00
N ALA A 172 -0.61 12.77 10.02
CA ALA A 172 -0.38 11.32 10.03
C ALA A 172 -1.14 10.61 8.89
N ALA A 173 -2.38 11.01 8.61
CA ALA A 173 -3.16 10.47 7.49
C ALA A 173 -2.60 10.89 6.12
N ALA A 174 -2.03 12.08 5.99
CA ALA A 174 -1.33 12.53 4.79
C ALA A 174 -0.07 11.69 4.55
N LEU A 175 0.79 11.54 5.57
CA LEU A 175 2.00 10.71 5.49
C LEU A 175 1.67 9.25 5.15
N ALA A 176 0.60 8.68 5.75
CA ALA A 176 0.18 7.32 5.45
C ALA A 176 -0.42 7.16 4.03
N ARG A 177 -0.93 8.23 3.41
CA ARG A 177 -1.34 8.22 2.00
C ARG A 177 -0.12 8.27 1.09
N GLU A 178 0.81 9.18 1.36
CA GLU A 178 2.06 9.31 0.62
C GLU A 178 2.89 8.02 0.65
N GLN A 179 3.01 7.38 1.81
CA GLN A 179 3.69 6.09 1.94
C GLN A 179 3.04 5.00 1.08
N ARG A 180 1.70 4.86 1.12
CA ARG A 180 0.98 3.88 0.30
C ARG A 180 1.10 4.16 -1.19
N GLU A 181 1.10 5.42 -1.59
CA GLU A 181 1.30 5.82 -2.98
C GLU A 181 2.72 5.51 -3.44
N HIS A 182 3.73 5.80 -2.62
CA HIS A 182 5.12 5.46 -2.91
C HIS A 182 5.35 3.94 -2.99
N GLU A 183 4.81 3.17 -2.05
CA GLU A 183 4.86 1.70 -2.08
C GLU A 183 4.14 1.11 -3.30
N ALA A 184 2.99 1.68 -3.66
CA ALA A 184 2.26 1.28 -4.87
C ALA A 184 3.06 1.63 -6.14
N GLN A 185 3.74 2.78 -6.17
CA GLN A 185 4.60 3.18 -7.28
C GLN A 185 5.81 2.24 -7.42
N LEU A 186 6.48 1.91 -6.31
CA LEU A 186 7.59 0.96 -6.29
C LEU A 186 7.15 -0.43 -6.76
N THR A 187 5.97 -0.89 -6.33
CA THR A 187 5.41 -2.18 -6.75
C THR A 187 5.08 -2.18 -8.25
N ARG A 188 4.51 -1.08 -8.78
CA ARG A 188 4.26 -0.93 -10.22
C ARG A 188 5.55 -0.92 -11.02
N GLU A 189 6.57 -0.20 -10.56
CA GLU A 189 7.87 -0.14 -11.22
C GLU A 189 8.57 -1.51 -11.23
N GLN A 190 8.51 -2.24 -10.11
CA GLN A 190 9.01 -3.62 -10.04
C GLN A 190 8.26 -4.54 -11.01
N ALA A 191 6.92 -4.50 -11.02
CA ALA A 191 6.11 -5.29 -11.94
C ALA A 191 6.41 -4.96 -13.41
N GLU A 192 6.62 -3.69 -13.76
CA GLU A 192 6.98 -3.27 -15.12
C GLU A 192 8.39 -3.74 -15.52
N ARG A 193 9.34 -3.73 -14.59
CA ARG A 193 10.69 -4.29 -14.80
C ARG A 193 10.63 -5.80 -15.00
N GLU A 194 9.87 -6.52 -14.19
CA GLU A 194 9.67 -7.97 -14.35
C GLU A 194 8.95 -8.31 -15.66
N GLU A 195 7.94 -7.53 -16.06
CA GLU A 195 7.26 -7.73 -17.33
C GLU A 195 8.20 -7.50 -18.51
N ARG A 196 9.04 -6.45 -18.46
CA ARG A 196 10.09 -6.22 -19.46
C ARG A 196 11.06 -7.39 -19.53
N GLN A 197 11.56 -7.88 -18.40
CA GLN A 197 12.43 -9.06 -18.35
C GLN A 197 11.77 -10.30 -18.95
N ARG A 198 10.49 -10.57 -18.60
CA ARG A 198 9.75 -11.70 -19.18
C ARG A 198 9.52 -11.56 -20.68
N ARG A 199 9.30 -10.34 -21.18
CA ARG A 199 9.18 -10.07 -22.63
C ARG A 199 10.52 -10.32 -23.33
N GLU A 200 11.61 -9.79 -22.78
CA GLU A 200 12.96 -10.01 -23.31
C GLU A 200 13.35 -11.50 -23.30
N GLU A 201 13.04 -12.24 -22.23
CA GLU A 201 13.28 -13.69 -22.15
C GLU A 201 12.47 -14.46 -23.19
N ARG A 202 11.19 -14.11 -23.38
CA ARG A 202 10.34 -14.72 -24.43
C ARG A 202 10.86 -14.41 -25.82
N GLU A 203 11.29 -13.17 -26.07
CA GLU A 203 11.88 -12.77 -27.35
C GLU A 203 13.21 -13.49 -27.60
N GLN A 204 14.09 -13.59 -26.61
CA GLN A 204 15.33 -14.35 -26.71
C GLN A 204 15.06 -15.84 -26.95
N THR A 205 14.07 -16.42 -26.27
CA THR A 205 13.71 -17.83 -26.45
C THR A 205 13.13 -18.07 -27.84
N ALA A 206 12.21 -17.22 -28.29
CA ALA A 206 11.65 -17.27 -29.64
C ALA A 206 12.73 -17.08 -30.72
N ALA A 207 13.68 -16.16 -30.52
CA ALA A 207 14.81 -15.95 -31.41
C ALA A 207 15.75 -17.17 -31.45
N ARG A 208 16.00 -17.82 -30.31
CA ARG A 208 16.80 -19.07 -30.24
C ARG A 208 16.08 -20.22 -30.95
N GLU A 209 14.79 -20.41 -30.70
CA GLU A 209 14.00 -21.44 -31.38
C GLU A 209 13.96 -21.19 -32.89
N GLN A 210 13.80 -19.95 -33.32
CA GLN A 210 13.79 -19.62 -34.74
C GLN A 210 15.17 -19.86 -35.38
N ALA A 211 16.25 -19.46 -34.71
CA ALA A 211 17.60 -19.76 -35.17
C ALA A 211 17.89 -21.27 -35.21
N GLU A 212 17.35 -22.04 -34.27
CA GLU A 212 17.48 -23.50 -34.24
C GLU A 212 16.67 -24.17 -35.36
N ARG A 213 15.46 -23.69 -35.64
CA ARG A 213 14.65 -24.12 -36.80
C ARG A 213 15.36 -23.80 -38.12
N GLU A 214 15.85 -22.58 -38.29
CA GLU A 214 16.60 -22.19 -39.48
C GLU A 214 17.89 -22.99 -39.65
N ALA A 215 18.61 -23.28 -38.57
CA ALA A 215 19.79 -24.15 -38.60
C ALA A 215 19.43 -25.60 -38.91
N GLY A 216 18.32 -26.10 -38.37
CA GLY A 216 17.76 -27.42 -38.67
C GLY A 216 17.40 -27.54 -40.15
N GLU A 217 16.65 -26.59 -40.69
CA GLU A 217 16.29 -26.53 -42.11
C GLU A 217 17.52 -26.43 -43.01
N ARG A 218 18.55 -25.65 -42.64
CA ARG A 218 19.81 -25.60 -43.40
C ARG A 218 20.51 -26.95 -43.43
N ARG A 219 20.61 -27.62 -42.28
CA ARG A 219 21.20 -28.97 -42.20
C ARG A 219 20.39 -30.00 -42.98
N GLU A 220 19.07 -29.89 -42.98
CA GLU A 220 18.20 -30.78 -43.76
C GLU A 220 18.37 -30.55 -45.26
N ARG A 221 18.37 -29.29 -45.71
CA ARG A 221 18.67 -28.94 -47.12
C ARG A 221 20.06 -29.40 -47.55
N GLU A 222 21.07 -29.25 -46.69
CA GLU A 222 22.43 -29.76 -46.95
C GLU A 222 22.45 -31.28 -47.07
N ARG A 223 21.72 -32.01 -46.20
CA ARG A 223 21.59 -33.47 -46.27
C ARG A 223 20.88 -33.92 -47.54
N GLU A 224 19.77 -33.27 -47.89
CA GLU A 224 19.06 -33.56 -49.14
C GLU A 224 19.93 -33.28 -50.37
N GLN A 225 20.70 -32.19 -50.36
CA GLN A 225 21.60 -31.86 -51.46
C GLN A 225 22.74 -32.88 -51.57
N GLN A 226 23.34 -33.28 -50.45
CA GLN A 226 24.34 -34.35 -50.43
C GLN A 226 23.77 -35.70 -50.88
N GLN A 227 22.52 -36.01 -50.51
CA GLN A 227 21.85 -37.25 -50.92
C GLN A 227 21.54 -37.24 -52.41
N ARG A 228 21.04 -36.13 -52.96
CA ARG A 228 20.84 -35.96 -54.41
C ARG A 228 22.14 -36.05 -55.19
N GLU A 229 23.23 -35.48 -54.68
CA GLU A 229 24.55 -35.60 -55.30
C GLU A 229 25.09 -37.05 -55.26
N ARG A 230 24.89 -37.77 -54.16
CA ARG A 230 25.24 -39.20 -54.06
C ARG A 230 24.43 -40.04 -55.04
N GLU A 231 23.12 -39.85 -55.09
CA GLU A 231 22.24 -40.55 -56.03
C GLU A 231 22.59 -40.23 -57.49
N GLN A 232 22.95 -38.99 -57.82
CA GLN A 232 23.41 -38.64 -59.17
C GLN A 232 24.74 -39.30 -59.51
N ARG A 233 25.70 -39.33 -58.59
CA ARG A 233 26.99 -40.01 -58.80
C ARG A 233 26.79 -41.52 -58.97
N GLU A 234 25.96 -42.15 -58.14
CA GLU A 234 25.67 -43.58 -58.23
C GLU A 234 24.95 -43.95 -59.53
N ARG A 235 24.02 -43.12 -60.02
CA ARG A 235 23.41 -43.29 -61.35
C ARG A 235 24.43 -43.15 -62.47
N GLN A 236 25.31 -42.16 -62.41
CA GLN A 236 26.36 -41.97 -63.42
C GLN A 236 27.35 -43.14 -63.44
N ASP A 237 27.76 -43.63 -62.27
CA ASP A 237 28.67 -44.78 -62.14
C ASP A 237 28.02 -46.07 -62.65
N THR A 238 26.73 -46.27 -62.35
CA THR A 238 25.96 -47.42 -62.83
C THR A 238 25.80 -47.38 -64.35
N GLU A 239 25.43 -46.22 -64.92
CA GLU A 239 25.32 -46.04 -66.37
C GLU A 239 26.66 -46.24 -67.09
N ARG A 240 27.76 -45.78 -66.49
CA ARG A 240 29.12 -45.96 -67.04
C ARG A 240 29.54 -47.43 -67.01
N ALA A 241 29.28 -48.12 -65.90
CA ALA A 241 29.55 -49.56 -65.77
C ALA A 241 28.71 -50.40 -66.73
N GLU A 242 27.45 -50.01 -66.98
CA GLU A 242 26.57 -50.72 -67.91
C GLU A 242 27.00 -50.52 -69.37
N ARG A 243 27.41 -49.30 -69.76
CA ARG A 243 28.01 -49.04 -71.08
C ARG A 243 29.28 -49.84 -71.30
N GLU A 244 30.17 -49.88 -70.31
CA GLU A 244 31.42 -50.63 -70.39
C GLU A 244 31.18 -52.15 -70.49
N ARG A 245 30.17 -52.69 -69.79
CA ARG A 245 29.76 -54.09 -69.93
C ARG A 245 29.22 -54.40 -71.32
N ARG A 246 28.38 -53.52 -71.89
CA ARG A 246 27.83 -53.69 -73.24
C ARG A 246 28.92 -53.63 -74.31
N GLU A 247 29.88 -52.72 -74.17
CA GLU A 247 31.03 -52.60 -75.08
C GLU A 247 31.93 -53.84 -75.02
N ARG A 248 32.25 -54.34 -73.83
CA ARG A 248 33.05 -55.57 -73.66
C ARG A 248 32.33 -56.81 -74.20
N ALA A 249 31.00 -56.89 -74.05
CA ALA A 249 30.21 -57.98 -74.62
C ALA A 249 30.20 -57.94 -76.15
N GLN A 250 29.99 -56.75 -76.75
CA GLN A 250 30.03 -56.58 -78.20
C GLN A 250 31.43 -56.83 -78.79
N ALA A 251 32.50 -56.48 -78.08
CA ALA A 251 33.87 -56.76 -78.53
C ALA A 251 34.15 -58.28 -78.56
N ARG A 252 33.72 -59.01 -77.52
CA ARG A 252 33.85 -60.47 -77.47
C ARG A 252 33.06 -61.17 -78.58
N GLU A 253 31.86 -60.69 -78.88
CA GLU A 253 31.02 -61.26 -79.94
C GLU A 253 31.61 -61.03 -81.34
N ARG A 254 32.22 -59.87 -81.60
CA ARG A 254 32.93 -59.59 -82.86
C ARG A 254 34.16 -60.47 -83.02
N GLU A 255 34.95 -60.62 -81.95
CA GLU A 255 36.15 -61.45 -81.98
C GLU A 255 35.81 -62.93 -82.20
N GLN A 256 34.70 -63.42 -81.64
CA GLN A 256 34.26 -64.80 -81.82
C GLN A 256 33.78 -65.07 -83.25
N ARG A 257 32.99 -64.16 -83.84
CA ARG A 257 32.55 -64.26 -85.25
C ARG A 257 33.72 -64.24 -86.24
N GLU A 258 34.74 -63.39 -86.01
CA GLU A 258 35.92 -63.34 -86.87
C GLU A 258 36.77 -64.62 -86.83
N ARG A 259 36.82 -65.31 -85.68
CA ARG A 259 37.54 -66.59 -85.55
C ARG A 259 36.80 -67.72 -86.26
N GLU A 260 35.48 -67.76 -86.16
CA GLU A 260 34.63 -68.76 -86.82
C GLU A 260 34.69 -68.61 -88.36
N GLU A 261 34.63 -67.39 -88.88
CA GLU A 261 34.73 -67.13 -90.32
C GLU A 261 36.10 -67.52 -90.92
N ARG A 262 37.21 -67.35 -90.17
CA ARG A 262 38.54 -67.77 -90.63
C ARG A 262 38.68 -69.29 -90.68
N ALA A 263 38.19 -69.99 -89.64
CA ALA A 263 38.22 -71.44 -89.58
C ALA A 263 37.39 -72.09 -90.70
N GLU A 264 36.25 -71.48 -91.06
CA GLU A 264 35.41 -71.97 -92.15
C GLU A 264 36.06 -71.78 -93.53
N ARG A 265 36.77 -70.68 -93.77
CA ARG A 265 37.51 -70.43 -95.02
C ARG A 265 38.67 -71.41 -95.21
N GLU A 266 39.42 -71.68 -94.15
CA GLU A 266 40.51 -72.68 -94.19
C GLU A 266 39.98 -74.09 -94.44
N ARG A 267 38.84 -74.46 -93.83
CA ARG A 267 38.18 -75.75 -94.04
C ARG A 267 37.75 -75.94 -95.49
N THR A 268 37.12 -74.94 -96.10
CA THR A 268 36.67 -75.02 -97.50
C THR A 268 37.86 -75.07 -98.48
N ALA A 269 38.97 -74.41 -98.17
CA ALA A 269 40.19 -74.49 -98.98
C ALA A 269 40.82 -75.90 -98.96
N LEU A 270 40.82 -76.58 -97.80
CA LEU A 270 41.36 -77.93 -97.68
C LEU A 270 40.50 -78.99 -98.38
N LEU A 271 39.17 -78.83 -98.40
CA LEU A 271 38.24 -79.79 -99.00
C LEU A 271 37.99 -79.61 -100.49
N SER A 272 38.42 -78.48 -101.07
CA SER A 272 38.32 -78.19 -102.52
C SER A 272 39.52 -78.68 -103.33
N ARG A 273 40.56 -79.21 -102.66
CA ARG A 273 41.67 -79.92 -103.30
C ARG A 273 41.12 -81.26 -103.80
N GLY A 274 41.08 -81.48 -105.11
CA GLY A 274 40.56 -82.71 -105.72
C GLY A 274 41.29 -83.99 -105.26
N PRO A 275 40.89 -85.19 -105.73
CA PRO A 275 41.49 -86.45 -105.29
C PRO A 275 43.01 -86.42 -105.45
N ALA A 276 43.74 -86.80 -104.41
CA ALA A 276 45.20 -86.68 -104.39
C ALA A 276 45.81 -87.74 -105.30
N GLU A 277 46.56 -87.31 -106.32
CA GLU A 277 47.31 -88.19 -107.22
C GLU A 277 48.51 -88.85 -106.52
N GLU A 278 49.02 -88.22 -105.46
CA GLU A 278 50.11 -88.70 -104.62
C GLU A 278 49.75 -88.56 -103.13
N LYS A 279 50.37 -89.41 -102.30
CA LYS A 279 50.15 -89.42 -100.85
C LYS A 279 50.60 -88.10 -100.20
N LEU A 280 49.68 -87.36 -99.59
CA LEU A 280 49.99 -86.08 -98.92
C LEU A 280 50.93 -86.26 -97.71
N PRO A 281 51.70 -85.22 -97.33
CA PRO A 281 52.42 -85.18 -96.05
C PRO A 281 51.48 -85.44 -94.87
N GLU A 282 51.97 -86.10 -93.82
CA GLU A 282 51.12 -86.54 -92.71
C GLU A 282 50.39 -85.37 -92.01
N ASP A 283 51.05 -84.23 -91.83
CA ASP A 283 50.47 -83.06 -91.18
C ASP A 283 49.33 -82.44 -92.02
N GLU A 284 49.51 -82.37 -93.34
CA GLU A 284 48.48 -81.92 -94.27
C GLU A 284 47.31 -82.92 -94.35
N ALA A 285 47.61 -84.21 -94.35
CA ALA A 285 46.60 -85.27 -94.36
C ALA A 285 45.77 -85.27 -93.06
N ARG A 286 46.39 -85.02 -91.89
CA ARG A 286 45.70 -84.87 -90.61
C ARG A 286 44.78 -83.63 -90.61
N ALA A 287 45.26 -82.49 -91.11
CA ALA A 287 44.45 -81.27 -91.21
C ALA A 287 43.25 -81.46 -92.15
N LEU A 288 43.46 -82.10 -93.31
CA LEU A 288 42.40 -82.42 -94.25
C LEU A 288 41.40 -83.42 -93.66
N ILE A 289 41.86 -84.40 -92.89
CA ILE A 289 40.98 -85.36 -92.21
C ILE A 289 40.15 -84.68 -91.13
N ALA A 290 40.72 -83.79 -90.32
CA ALA A 290 39.97 -83.01 -89.35
C ALA A 290 38.90 -82.15 -90.03
N ALA A 291 39.25 -81.50 -91.15
CA ALA A 291 38.31 -80.75 -91.98
C ALA A 291 37.21 -81.65 -92.59
N ALA A 292 37.57 -82.83 -93.10
CA ALA A 292 36.67 -83.78 -93.72
C ALA A 292 35.72 -84.42 -92.70
N PHE A 293 36.22 -84.72 -91.50
CA PHE A 293 35.43 -85.19 -90.37
C PHE A 293 34.41 -84.14 -89.93
N ALA A 294 34.84 -82.88 -89.76
CA ALA A 294 33.96 -81.77 -89.40
C ALA A 294 32.91 -81.47 -90.49
N ALA A 295 33.23 -81.72 -91.76
CA ALA A 295 32.30 -81.61 -92.88
C ALA A 295 31.43 -82.85 -93.10
N GLY A 296 31.58 -83.90 -92.27
CA GLY A 296 30.78 -85.13 -92.34
C GLY A 296 31.09 -86.01 -93.57
N LEU A 297 32.23 -85.81 -94.23
CA LEU A 297 32.61 -86.62 -95.39
C LEU A 297 32.90 -88.07 -94.96
N PRO A 298 32.52 -89.08 -95.77
CA PRO A 298 32.79 -90.47 -95.44
C PRO A 298 34.31 -90.75 -95.48
N VAL A 299 34.76 -91.66 -94.62
CA VAL A 299 36.18 -92.08 -94.48
C VAL A 299 36.84 -92.39 -95.83
N ARG A 300 36.09 -92.98 -96.76
CA ARG A 300 36.56 -93.30 -98.11
C ARG A 300 36.86 -92.05 -98.95
N ALA A 301 35.99 -91.03 -98.90
CA ALA A 301 36.22 -89.79 -99.61
C ALA A 301 37.42 -89.03 -99.02
N ALA A 302 37.56 -89.01 -97.70
CA ALA A 302 38.73 -88.42 -97.06
C ALA A 302 40.04 -89.14 -97.44
N ALA A 303 40.01 -90.47 -97.58
CA ALA A 303 41.14 -91.26 -98.05
C ALA A 303 41.54 -90.96 -99.50
N GLU A 304 40.56 -90.77 -100.38
CA GLU A 304 40.79 -90.35 -101.76
C GLU A 304 41.36 -88.92 -101.84
N LEU A 305 40.93 -88.02 -100.95
CA LEU A 305 41.40 -86.62 -100.91
C LEU A 305 42.81 -86.47 -100.36
N CYS A 306 43.29 -87.39 -99.51
CA CYS A 306 44.66 -87.31 -98.96
C CYS A 306 45.65 -88.32 -99.55
N GLY A 307 45.18 -89.32 -100.29
CA GLY A 307 46.01 -90.38 -100.87
C GLY A 307 46.54 -91.39 -99.83
N TRP A 308 46.00 -91.38 -98.61
CA TRP A 308 46.34 -92.34 -97.56
C TRP A 308 45.38 -93.53 -97.56
N SER A 309 45.82 -94.64 -96.95
CA SER A 309 44.98 -95.84 -96.86
C SER A 309 43.75 -95.57 -96.00
N VAL A 310 42.62 -96.18 -96.39
CA VAL A 310 41.34 -96.10 -95.66
C VAL A 310 41.51 -96.50 -94.19
N GLY A 311 42.39 -97.46 -93.89
CA GLY A 311 42.69 -97.87 -92.51
C GLY A 311 43.34 -96.76 -91.68
N TRP A 312 44.27 -96.00 -92.26
CA TRP A 312 44.90 -94.87 -91.58
C TRP A 312 43.91 -93.72 -91.37
N VAL A 313 43.09 -93.40 -92.38
CA VAL A 313 42.04 -92.37 -92.28
C VAL A 313 40.97 -92.73 -91.27
N SER A 314 40.55 -94.00 -91.20
CA SER A 314 39.56 -94.48 -90.23
C SER A 314 40.04 -94.32 -88.79
N SER A 315 41.33 -94.57 -88.52
CA SER A 315 41.93 -94.37 -87.19
C SER A 315 41.84 -92.90 -86.78
N ARG A 316 42.13 -91.98 -87.69
CA ARG A 316 42.06 -90.53 -87.44
C ARG A 316 40.63 -90.02 -87.28
N TYR A 317 39.68 -90.58 -88.02
CA TYR A 317 38.24 -90.30 -87.82
C TYR A 317 37.74 -90.78 -86.45
N ALA A 318 38.27 -91.89 -85.93
CA ALA A 318 37.92 -92.39 -84.60
C ALA A 318 38.46 -91.46 -83.49
N GLU A 319 39.70 -91.00 -83.60
CA GLU A 319 40.29 -90.01 -82.68
C GLU A 319 39.46 -88.71 -82.63
N GLN A 320 38.91 -88.26 -83.75
CA GLN A 320 38.04 -87.06 -83.79
C GLN A 320 36.62 -87.30 -83.22
N ARG A 321 36.17 -88.55 -83.12
CA ARG A 321 34.88 -88.91 -82.48
C ARG A 321 34.97 -89.01 -80.97
N GLU A 322 36.15 -89.23 -80.43
CA GLU A 322 36.42 -89.26 -78.99
C GLU A 322 36.98 -87.90 -78.58
N PRO A 323 36.14 -86.87 -78.32
CA PRO A 323 36.65 -85.65 -77.74
C PRO A 323 37.26 -85.98 -76.37
N GLU A 324 38.54 -85.66 -76.20
CA GLU A 324 39.28 -85.77 -74.95
C GLU A 324 38.44 -85.28 -73.76
N THR A 325 37.90 -86.24 -73.00
CA THR A 325 37.18 -86.03 -71.74
C THR A 325 38.14 -85.67 -70.60
N GLY A 326 39.12 -84.79 -70.85
CA GLY A 326 40.31 -84.62 -70.01
C GLY A 326 40.67 -83.19 -69.56
N ALA A 327 39.93 -82.14 -69.95
CA ALA A 327 40.39 -80.75 -69.74
C ALA A 327 39.37 -79.79 -69.12
N ARG A 328 38.51 -80.25 -68.18
CA ARG A 328 37.49 -79.36 -67.56
C ARG A 328 37.23 -79.55 -66.06
N THR A 329 38.26 -79.91 -65.29
CA THR A 329 38.14 -80.07 -63.82
C THR A 329 39.02 -79.11 -63.01
N GLU A 330 39.74 -78.18 -63.63
CA GLU A 330 40.56 -77.21 -62.90
C GLU A 330 40.33 -75.81 -63.45
N LEU A 331 39.34 -75.10 -62.90
CA LEU A 331 39.42 -73.65 -62.71
C LEU A 331 38.33 -73.18 -61.74
N ALA A 332 38.75 -73.13 -60.48
CA ALA A 332 38.46 -72.04 -59.55
C ALA A 332 37.04 -71.94 -58.97
N LEU A 333 36.75 -72.85 -58.05
CA LEU A 333 36.24 -72.49 -56.73
C LEU A 333 37.32 -71.66 -55.99
N THR A 334 37.37 -70.34 -56.19
CA THR A 334 38.06 -69.42 -55.27
C THR A 334 37.46 -68.03 -55.36
N THR A 335 36.51 -67.73 -54.47
CA THR A 335 36.37 -66.42 -53.79
C THR A 335 35.33 -66.60 -52.67
N GLY A 336 35.84 -66.73 -51.45
CA GLY A 336 35.17 -66.23 -50.25
C GLY A 336 35.57 -64.79 -49.99
#